data_AF-A0A9E3BNM2-F1
#
_entry.id   AF-A0A9E3BNM2-F1
#
_cell.length_a   1.000
_cell.length_b   1.000
_cell.length_c   1.000
_cell.angle_alpha   90.00
_cell.angle_beta   90.00
_cell.angle_gamma   90.00
#
_symmetry.space_group_name_H-M   'P 1'
#
loop_
_entity.id
_entity.type
_entity.pdbx_description
1 polymer ?
#
loop_
_entity_poly.entity_id
_entity_poly.type
_entity_poly.pdbx_seq_one_letter_code
_entity_poly.pdbx_strand_id
1 'polypeptide(L)'
;MSTEHEQVSVPPGAVAPPGHSGATPLRPEHLYKTAGLLFLLALVYRYFAELTHTFLLLYAAALFAVVLNAVVARVPFRRKWVTAAIGILIVGGIGSLVWFGVPVLVTQVRNLSAQAPRFEATLQGWEAWIQANTGLNVHLVGPEAQRYFQETFRSTGGGNLLGRAQGVFEILLIPLLVLFGALFAVGKPNEQLLSPALRAVPRRLRPAVRRIFELLGVRIIGWMKGTLIGMACVGGLTYLFLTLIGVP
;
A
#
# COMPACT_ATOMS: atom_id res chain seq x y z
N MET A 1 -9.94 -49.20 77.81
CA MET A 1 -10.01 -49.57 76.38
C MET A 1 -8.91 -48.78 75.70
N SER A 2 -7.70 -49.35 75.71
CA SER A 2 -6.47 -48.66 75.32
C SER A 2 -6.21 -48.93 73.85
N THR A 3 -6.15 -47.87 73.05
CA THR A 3 -5.82 -47.91 71.63
C THR A 3 -4.30 -47.84 71.48
N GLU A 4 -3.70 -48.94 71.03
CA GLU A 4 -2.31 -49.02 70.62
C GLU A 4 -2.04 -48.08 69.43
N HIS A 5 -1.04 -47.22 69.57
CA HIS A 5 -0.53 -46.39 68.50
C HIS A 5 0.42 -47.20 67.63
N GLU A 6 -0.06 -47.62 66.46
CA GLU A 6 0.73 -48.26 65.42
C GLU A 6 1.67 -47.22 64.77
N GLN A 7 2.95 -47.25 65.14
CA GLN A 7 3.99 -46.42 64.55
C GLN A 7 4.34 -46.95 63.14
N VAL A 8 3.80 -46.29 62.12
CA VAL A 8 4.14 -46.53 60.71
C VAL A 8 5.60 -46.09 60.48
N SER A 9 6.51 -47.05 60.39
CA SER A 9 7.91 -46.80 60.05
C SER A 9 8.03 -46.45 58.57
N VAL A 10 8.30 -45.18 58.26
CA VAL A 10 8.57 -44.73 56.90
C VAL A 10 9.96 -45.25 56.48
N PRO A 11 10.08 -46.00 55.37
CA PRO A 11 11.34 -46.55 54.93
C PRO A 11 12.35 -45.43 54.56
N PRO A 12 13.63 -45.56 54.95
CA PRO A 12 14.65 -44.50 54.86
C PRO A 12 15.06 -44.10 53.42
N GLY A 13 14.35 -44.56 52.38
CA GLY A 13 14.58 -44.23 50.97
C GLY A 13 13.58 -43.24 50.36
N ALA A 14 12.59 -42.75 51.12
CA ALA A 14 11.52 -41.88 50.60
C ALA A 14 11.86 -40.37 50.63
N VAL A 15 13.08 -40.00 51.01
CA VAL A 15 13.53 -38.60 50.94
C VAL A 15 14.11 -38.36 49.56
N ALA A 16 13.32 -37.72 48.69
CA ALA A 16 13.78 -37.28 47.38
C ALA A 16 15.05 -36.42 47.55
N PRO A 17 16.14 -36.70 46.81
CA PRO A 17 17.34 -35.89 46.90
C PRO A 17 17.02 -34.43 46.57
N PRO A 18 17.64 -33.45 47.26
CA PRO A 18 17.38 -32.04 47.03
C PRO A 18 17.61 -31.75 45.55
N GLY A 19 16.57 -31.37 44.82
CA GLY A 19 16.65 -31.06 43.40
C GLY A 19 17.71 -29.99 43.20
N HIS A 20 18.84 -30.38 42.62
CA HIS A 20 19.89 -29.46 42.25
C HIS A 20 19.31 -28.61 41.12
N SER A 21 18.78 -27.43 41.44
CA SER A 21 18.48 -26.36 40.48
C SER A 21 19.81 -25.87 39.92
N GLY A 22 20.46 -26.73 39.13
CA GLY A 22 21.62 -26.38 38.35
C GLY A 22 21.19 -25.31 37.37
N ALA A 23 21.54 -24.06 37.67
CA ALA A 23 21.56 -23.00 36.69
C ALA A 23 22.45 -23.50 35.54
N THR A 24 21.81 -23.97 34.48
CA THR A 24 22.49 -24.52 33.32
C THR A 24 23.46 -23.45 32.82
N PRO A 25 24.78 -23.67 32.85
CA PRO A 25 25.74 -22.65 32.47
C PRO A 25 25.44 -22.26 31.03
N LEU A 26 25.07 -20.98 30.83
CA LEU A 26 24.72 -20.41 29.54
C LEU A 26 25.91 -20.60 28.60
N ARG A 27 25.83 -21.61 27.73
CA ARG A 27 26.87 -21.85 26.73
C ARG A 27 26.94 -20.63 25.81
N PRO A 28 28.13 -20.04 25.59
CA PRO A 28 28.31 -18.83 24.80
C PRO A 28 27.79 -18.95 23.37
N GLU A 29 27.69 -20.17 22.83
CA GLU A 29 27.10 -20.46 21.51
C GLU A 29 25.63 -20.02 21.38
N HIS A 30 24.84 -20.09 22.46
CA HIS A 30 23.44 -19.66 22.41
C HIS A 30 23.31 -18.13 22.43
N LEU A 31 24.25 -17.42 23.07
CA LEU A 31 24.29 -15.97 23.12
C LEU A 31 24.54 -15.35 21.73
N TYR A 32 25.45 -15.92 20.93
CA TYR A 32 25.67 -15.43 19.57
C TYR A 32 24.48 -15.68 18.65
N LYS A 33 23.78 -16.81 18.80
CA LYS A 33 22.57 -17.12 18.02
C LYS A 33 21.41 -16.19 18.38
N THR A 34 21.18 -15.91 19.66
CA THR A 34 20.11 -14.99 20.08
C THR A 34 20.44 -13.55 19.70
N ALA A 35 21.69 -13.10 19.86
CA ALA A 35 22.12 -11.79 19.41
C ALA A 35 22.00 -11.63 17.89
N GLY A 36 22.40 -12.65 17.12
CA GLY A 36 22.24 -12.67 15.66
C GLY A 36 20.77 -12.64 15.22
N LEU A 37 19.89 -13.39 15.89
CA LEU A 37 18.46 -13.38 15.61
C LEU A 37 17.82 -12.01 15.92
N LEU A 38 18.17 -11.41 17.07
CA LEU A 38 17.71 -10.06 17.44
C LEU A 38 18.20 -9.01 16.44
N PHE A 39 19.45 -9.10 16.00
CA PHE A 39 19.99 -8.21 14.99
C PHE A 39 19.26 -8.36 13.65
N LEU A 40 19.03 -9.59 13.19
CA LEU A 40 18.26 -9.85 11.98
C LEU A 40 16.83 -9.31 12.10
N LEU A 41 16.17 -9.54 13.25
CA LEU A 41 14.81 -9.08 13.50
C LEU A 41 14.72 -7.55 13.54
N ALA A 42 15.71 -6.88 14.16
CA ALA A 42 15.81 -5.43 14.16
C ALA A 42 16.04 -4.88 12.75
N LEU A 43 16.85 -5.56 11.93
CA LEU A 43 17.06 -5.22 10.52
C LEU A 43 15.75 -5.33 9.73
N VAL A 44 15.04 -6.46 9.87
CA VAL A 44 13.75 -6.69 9.20
C VAL A 44 12.72 -5.65 9.65
N TYR A 45 12.64 -5.35 10.95
CA TYR A 45 11.72 -4.33 11.46
C TYR A 45 12.05 -2.93 10.91
N ARG A 46 13.33 -2.57 10.85
CA ARG A 46 13.79 -1.29 10.31
C ARG A 46 13.44 -1.13 8.82
N TYR A 47 13.64 -2.18 8.02
CA TYR A 47 13.39 -2.17 6.58
C TYR A 47 11.99 -2.68 6.21
N PHE A 48 11.13 -2.96 7.20
CA PHE A 48 9.83 -3.55 6.95
C PHE A 48 8.99 -2.67 6.03
N ALA A 49 8.98 -1.35 6.26
CA ALA A 49 8.22 -0.39 5.44
C ALA A 49 8.69 -0.37 3.97
N GLU A 50 10.01 -0.31 3.76
CA GLU A 50 10.64 -0.34 2.42
C GLU A 50 10.37 -1.65 1.68
N LEU A 51 10.51 -2.78 2.40
CA LEU A 51 10.20 -4.11 1.89
C LEU A 51 8.74 -4.21 1.51
N THR A 52 7.83 -3.81 2.40
CA THR A 52 6.39 -3.78 2.13
C THR A 52 6.11 -2.95 0.88
N HIS A 53 6.65 -1.75 0.76
CA HIS A 53 6.47 -0.91 -0.43
C HIS A 53 6.96 -1.60 -1.71
N THR A 54 8.15 -2.22 -1.67
CA THR A 54 8.71 -2.97 -2.79
C THR A 54 7.85 -4.18 -3.17
N PHE A 55 7.35 -4.92 -2.18
CA PHE A 55 6.44 -6.05 -2.40
C PHE A 55 5.09 -5.58 -2.96
N LEU A 56 4.54 -4.45 -2.51
CA LEU A 56 3.34 -3.85 -3.09
C LEU A 56 3.55 -3.43 -4.54
N LEU A 57 4.68 -2.79 -4.85
CA LEU A 57 5.07 -2.42 -6.21
C LEU A 57 5.17 -3.65 -7.11
N LEU A 58 5.86 -4.69 -6.66
CA LEU A 58 6.00 -5.96 -7.38
C LEU A 58 4.64 -6.65 -7.57
N TYR A 59 3.81 -6.64 -6.54
CA TYR A 59 2.45 -7.19 -6.59
C TYR A 59 1.58 -6.43 -7.59
N ALA A 60 1.59 -5.10 -7.55
CA ALA A 60 0.89 -4.25 -8.51
C ALA A 60 1.38 -4.52 -9.94
N ALA A 61 2.69 -4.65 -10.14
CA ALA A 61 3.28 -4.96 -11.46
C ALA A 61 2.80 -6.32 -11.96
N ALA A 62 2.76 -7.34 -11.09
CA ALA A 62 2.23 -8.65 -11.44
C ALA A 62 0.73 -8.60 -11.80
N LEU A 63 -0.08 -7.85 -11.05
CA LEU A 63 -1.50 -7.65 -11.36
C LEU A 63 -1.68 -7.01 -12.74
N PHE A 64 -0.97 -5.92 -13.01
CA PHE A 64 -0.99 -5.25 -14.31
C PHE A 64 -0.53 -6.18 -15.43
N ALA A 65 0.49 -7.02 -15.18
CA ALA A 65 0.95 -8.00 -16.17
C ALA A 65 -0.15 -8.98 -16.56
N VAL A 66 -0.86 -9.53 -15.57
CA VAL A 66 -1.95 -10.50 -15.80
C VAL A 66 -3.03 -9.88 -16.68
N VAL A 67 -3.42 -8.65 -16.35
CA VAL A 67 -4.44 -7.88 -17.08
C VAL A 67 -3.99 -7.60 -18.51
N LEU A 68 -2.78 -7.09 -18.66
CA LEU A 68 -2.22 -6.74 -19.95
C LEU A 68 -2.08 -7.98 -20.84
N ASN A 69 -1.62 -9.10 -20.28
CA ASN A 69 -1.55 -10.37 -21.00
C ASN A 69 -2.94 -10.84 -21.46
N ALA A 70 -3.99 -10.65 -20.65
CA ALA A 70 -5.35 -10.99 -21.05
C ALA A 70 -5.86 -10.10 -22.21
N VAL A 71 -5.47 -8.83 -22.26
CA VAL A 71 -5.77 -7.93 -23.39
C VAL A 71 -4.99 -8.36 -24.63
N VAL A 72 -3.68 -8.57 -24.51
CA VAL A 72 -2.81 -9.01 -25.62
C VAL A 72 -3.29 -10.34 -26.20
N ALA A 73 -3.74 -11.28 -25.36
CA ALA A 73 -4.22 -12.59 -25.80
C ALA A 73 -5.49 -12.54 -26.67
N ARG A 74 -6.27 -11.45 -26.60
CA ARG A 74 -7.45 -11.25 -27.47
C ARG A 74 -7.12 -10.69 -28.85
N VAL A 75 -5.90 -10.19 -29.05
CA VAL A 75 -5.49 -9.57 -30.32
C VAL A 75 -4.72 -10.62 -31.15
N PRO A 76 -5.14 -10.93 -32.40
CA PRO A 76 -4.52 -11.98 -33.23
C PRO A 76 -3.14 -11.62 -33.81
N PHE A 77 -2.55 -10.50 -33.42
CA PHE A 77 -1.26 -10.02 -33.93
C PHE A 77 -0.05 -10.65 -33.22
N ARG A 78 1.14 -10.52 -33.84
CA ARG A 78 2.41 -10.96 -33.23
C ARG A 78 2.59 -10.31 -31.86
N ARG A 79 2.55 -11.12 -30.79
CA ARG A 79 2.64 -10.72 -29.36
C ARG A 79 3.61 -9.56 -29.09
N LYS A 80 4.83 -9.60 -29.65
CA LYS A 80 5.86 -8.58 -29.46
C LYS A 80 5.41 -7.17 -29.86
N TRP A 81 4.70 -7.05 -30.99
CA TRP A 81 4.22 -5.76 -31.50
C TRP A 81 3.02 -5.25 -30.71
N VAL A 82 2.12 -6.15 -30.29
CA VAL A 82 0.96 -5.76 -29.46
C VAL A 82 1.42 -5.27 -28.09
N THR A 83 2.38 -5.96 -27.46
CA THR A 83 2.95 -5.53 -26.18
C THR A 83 3.68 -4.19 -26.30
N ALA A 84 4.45 -3.99 -27.37
CA ALA A 84 5.13 -2.71 -27.64
C ALA A 84 4.12 -1.57 -27.88
N ALA A 85 3.09 -1.80 -28.69
CA ALA A 85 2.06 -0.82 -28.99
C ALA A 85 1.27 -0.42 -27.74
N ILE A 86 0.88 -1.39 -26.89
CA ILE A 86 0.20 -1.07 -25.63
C ILE A 86 1.15 -0.35 -24.67
N GLY A 87 2.43 -0.75 -24.60
CA GLY A 87 3.43 -0.03 -23.82
C GLY A 87 3.54 1.43 -24.23
N ILE A 88 3.67 1.70 -25.53
CA ILE A 88 3.71 3.06 -26.09
C ILE A 88 2.41 3.81 -25.78
N LEU A 89 1.25 3.16 -25.92
CA LEU A 89 -0.04 3.78 -25.68
C LEU A 89 -0.21 4.16 -24.21
N ILE A 90 0.20 3.31 -23.27
CA ILE A 90 0.11 3.61 -21.83
C ILE A 90 1.14 4.68 -21.45
N VAL A 91 2.40 4.54 -21.86
CA VAL A 91 3.45 5.53 -21.55
C VAL A 91 3.11 6.89 -22.17
N GLY A 92 2.66 6.90 -23.42
CA GLY A 92 2.19 8.10 -24.12
C GLY A 92 0.94 8.68 -23.47
N GLY A 93 0.00 7.83 -23.02
CA GLY A 93 -1.21 8.24 -22.31
C GLY A 93 -0.89 8.89 -20.96
N ILE A 94 -0.01 8.28 -20.15
CA ILE A 94 0.45 8.84 -18.88
C ILE A 94 1.22 10.14 -19.15
N GLY A 95 2.16 10.14 -20.09
CA GLY A 95 2.94 11.33 -20.45
C GLY A 95 2.04 12.49 -20.89
N SER A 96 1.02 12.21 -21.71
CA SER A 96 0.02 13.19 -22.13
C SER A 96 -0.83 13.67 -20.93
N LEU A 97 -1.33 12.77 -20.10
CA LEU A 97 -2.11 13.13 -18.91
C LEU A 97 -1.32 14.02 -17.95
N VAL A 98 -0.02 13.76 -17.79
CA VAL A 98 0.86 14.62 -16.99
C VAL A 98 1.05 15.96 -17.65
N TRP A 99 1.38 15.96 -18.95
CA TRP A 99 1.68 17.17 -19.70
C TRP A 99 0.51 18.13 -19.74
N PHE A 100 -0.72 17.64 -19.94
CA PHE A 100 -1.93 18.46 -19.98
C PHE A 100 -2.62 18.60 -18.63
N GLY A 101 -2.62 17.56 -17.81
CA GLY A 101 -3.33 17.53 -16.54
C GLY A 101 -2.63 18.32 -15.44
N VAL A 102 -1.29 18.28 -15.36
CA VAL A 102 -0.55 19.02 -14.32
C VAL A 102 -0.77 20.54 -14.44
N PRO A 103 -0.65 21.18 -15.62
CA PRO A 103 -0.95 22.60 -15.75
C PRO A 103 -2.39 22.96 -15.34
N VAL A 104 -3.37 22.14 -15.74
CA VAL A 104 -4.79 22.36 -15.39
C VAL A 104 -5.02 22.24 -13.88
N LEU A 105 -4.44 21.22 -13.23
CA LEU A 105 -4.53 21.08 -11.77
C LEU A 105 -3.84 22.24 -11.07
N VAL A 106 -2.69 22.70 -11.57
CA VAL A 106 -1.97 23.84 -11.01
C VAL A 106 -2.79 25.13 -11.15
N THR A 107 -3.45 25.36 -12.27
CA THR A 107 -4.33 26.54 -12.43
C THR A 107 -5.56 26.45 -11.54
N GLN A 108 -6.19 25.28 -11.41
CA GLN A 108 -7.30 25.06 -10.49
C GLN A 108 -6.89 25.30 -9.03
N VAL A 109 -5.76 24.77 -8.59
CA VAL A 109 -5.24 24.98 -7.24
C VAL A 109 -4.89 26.45 -6.99
N ARG A 110 -4.31 27.16 -7.98
CA ARG A 110 -4.05 28.61 -7.87
C ARG A 110 -5.33 29.42 -7.80
N ASN A 111 -6.35 29.05 -8.57
CA ASN A 111 -7.65 29.72 -8.53
C ASN A 111 -8.35 29.48 -7.18
N LEU A 112 -8.27 28.25 -6.67
CA LEU A 112 -8.79 27.91 -5.34
C LEU A 112 -8.04 28.66 -4.24
N SER A 113 -6.71 28.77 -4.34
CA SER A 113 -5.90 29.52 -3.37
C SER A 113 -6.20 31.01 -3.40
N ALA A 114 -6.47 31.58 -4.58
CA ALA A 114 -6.90 32.96 -4.72
C ALA A 114 -8.29 33.21 -4.11
N GLN A 115 -9.16 32.20 -4.09
CA GLN A 115 -10.50 32.25 -3.50
C GLN A 115 -10.53 31.86 -2.01
N ALA A 116 -9.47 31.25 -1.49
CA ALA A 116 -9.35 30.85 -0.09
C ALA A 116 -9.76 31.93 0.94
N PRO A 117 -9.32 33.20 0.86
CA PRO A 117 -9.73 34.21 1.84
C PRO A 117 -11.25 34.50 1.81
N ARG A 118 -11.91 34.33 0.65
CA ARG A 118 -13.38 34.46 0.56
C ARG A 118 -14.09 33.30 1.23
N PHE A 119 -13.57 32.07 1.06
CA PHE A 119 -14.07 30.90 1.78
C PHE A 119 -13.92 31.04 3.29
N GLU A 120 -12.76 31.53 3.76
CA GLU A 120 -12.52 31.79 5.18
C GLU A 120 -13.51 32.81 5.75
N ALA A 121 -13.75 33.93 5.03
CA ALA A 121 -14.74 34.92 5.44
C ALA A 121 -16.18 34.35 5.47
N THR A 122 -16.52 33.45 4.53
CA THR A 122 -17.83 32.79 4.50
C THR A 122 -18.01 31.85 5.68
N LEU A 123 -16.98 31.06 6.01
CA LEU A 123 -16.98 30.17 7.17
C LEU A 123 -17.08 30.93 8.49
N GLN A 124 -16.34 32.02 8.65
CA GLN A 124 -16.44 32.90 9.83
C GLN A 124 -17.84 33.50 9.97
N GLY A 125 -18.49 33.85 8.86
CA GLY A 125 -19.88 34.30 8.86
C GLY A 125 -20.85 33.21 9.33
N TRP A 126 -20.62 31.95 8.95
CA TRP A 126 -21.41 30.82 9.39
C TRP A 126 -21.18 30.51 10.88
N GLU A 127 -19.94 30.57 11.35
CA GLU A 127 -19.60 30.44 12.78
C GLU A 127 -20.34 31.49 13.62
N ALA A 128 -20.29 32.76 13.21
CA ALA A 128 -20.99 33.84 13.88
C ALA A 128 -22.52 33.64 13.88
N TRP A 129 -23.08 33.17 12.77
CA TRP A 129 -24.50 32.87 12.67
C TRP A 129 -24.92 31.71 13.59
N ILE A 130 -24.16 30.61 13.61
CA ILE A 130 -24.42 29.46 14.50
C ILE A 130 -24.31 29.89 15.96
N GLN A 131 -23.29 30.67 16.31
CA GLN A 131 -23.10 31.16 17.67
C GLN A 131 -24.26 32.05 18.11
N ALA A 132 -24.72 32.96 17.25
CA ALA A 132 -25.84 33.84 17.54
C ALA A 132 -27.17 33.08 17.72
N ASN A 133 -27.41 32.04 16.91
CA ASN A 133 -28.67 31.31 16.92
C ASN A 133 -28.74 30.18 17.97
N THR A 134 -27.60 29.60 18.33
CA THR A 134 -27.54 28.38 19.16
C THR A 134 -26.78 28.57 20.47
N GLY A 135 -26.02 29.66 20.63
CA GLY A 135 -25.13 29.89 21.77
C GLY A 135 -23.91 28.96 21.83
N LEU A 136 -23.74 28.07 20.86
CA LEU A 136 -22.63 27.13 20.76
C LEU A 136 -21.45 27.77 20.04
N ASN A 137 -20.29 27.76 20.67
CA ASN A 137 -19.06 28.24 20.06
C ASN A 137 -18.41 27.08 19.28
N VAL A 138 -18.74 26.98 17.99
CA VAL A 138 -18.22 25.94 17.10
C VAL A 138 -17.13 26.56 16.25
N HIS A 139 -15.90 26.06 16.37
CA HIS A 139 -14.85 26.33 15.38
C HIS A 139 -14.92 25.26 14.30
N LEU A 140 -15.38 25.66 13.10
CA LEU A 140 -15.45 24.78 11.93
C LEU A 140 -14.07 24.47 11.37
N VAL A 141 -13.09 25.35 11.61
CA VAL A 141 -11.69 25.14 11.22
C VAL A 141 -10.82 25.13 12.47
N GLY A 142 -10.29 23.97 12.83
CA GLY A 142 -9.35 23.85 13.94
C GLY A 142 -8.03 24.61 13.65
N PRO A 143 -7.32 25.10 14.68
CA PRO A 143 -6.03 25.80 14.52
C PRO A 143 -5.00 24.97 13.75
N GLU A 144 -5.04 23.64 13.89
CA GLU A 144 -4.17 22.71 13.18
C GLU A 144 -4.48 22.66 11.67
N ALA A 145 -5.77 22.64 11.30
CA ALA A 145 -6.19 22.64 9.91
C ALA A 145 -5.81 23.95 9.22
N GLN A 146 -5.93 25.09 9.93
CA GLN A 146 -5.54 26.40 9.40
C GLN A 146 -4.02 26.53 9.21
N ARG A 147 -3.22 25.98 10.14
CA ARG A 147 -1.76 25.89 9.97
C ARG A 147 -1.37 25.02 8.78
N TYR A 148 -1.99 23.85 8.64
CA TYR A 148 -1.73 22.93 7.53
C TYR A 148 -2.12 23.55 6.18
N PHE A 149 -3.25 24.24 6.11
CA PHE A 149 -3.65 25.02 4.94
C PHE A 149 -2.63 26.12 4.64
N GLN A 150 -2.26 26.95 5.62
CA GLN A 150 -1.30 28.04 5.38
C GLN A 150 0.07 27.53 4.93
N GLU A 151 0.57 26.42 5.47
CA GLU A 151 1.85 25.82 5.05
C GLU A 151 1.76 25.24 3.64
N THR A 152 0.68 24.52 3.33
CA THR A 152 0.45 23.92 2.01
C THR A 152 0.24 24.98 0.92
N PHE A 153 -0.48 26.06 1.23
CA PHE A 153 -0.74 27.13 0.27
C PHE A 153 0.40 28.15 0.16
N ARG A 154 1.15 28.44 1.24
CA ARG A 154 2.38 29.26 1.15
C ARG A 154 3.47 28.56 0.34
N SER A 155 3.68 27.27 0.57
CA SER A 155 4.62 26.48 -0.25
C SER A 155 4.17 26.39 -1.71
N THR A 156 2.88 26.64 -1.98
CA THR A 156 2.33 26.63 -3.33
C THR A 156 2.64 27.89 -4.14
N GLY A 157 2.79 29.04 -3.47
CA GLY A 157 2.87 30.38 -4.08
C GLY A 157 4.27 30.86 -4.52
N GLY A 158 5.37 30.34 -3.98
CA GLY A 158 6.70 30.83 -4.34
C GLY A 158 7.86 29.91 -3.93
N GLY A 159 8.75 29.59 -4.87
CA GLY A 159 10.11 29.15 -4.58
C GLY A 159 10.44 27.67 -4.85
N ASN A 160 9.72 26.71 -4.25
CA ASN A 160 10.17 25.30 -4.29
C ASN A 160 9.61 24.50 -5.49
N LEU A 161 9.98 24.92 -6.71
CA LEU A 161 9.77 24.12 -7.92
C LEU A 161 10.52 22.77 -7.85
N LEU A 162 11.66 22.73 -7.16
CA LEU A 162 12.49 21.52 -7.03
C LEU A 162 11.84 20.43 -6.17
N GLY A 163 11.23 20.79 -5.03
CA GLY A 163 10.51 19.83 -4.17
C GLY A 163 9.23 19.28 -4.82
N ARG A 164 8.57 20.10 -5.64
CA ARG A 164 7.42 19.68 -6.45
C ARG A 164 7.83 18.72 -7.57
N ALA A 165 8.94 19.00 -8.25
CA ALA A 165 9.47 18.10 -9.25
C ALA A 165 9.75 16.73 -8.65
N GLN A 166 10.35 16.66 -7.46
CA GLN A 166 10.63 15.38 -6.79
C GLN A 166 9.35 14.59 -6.45
N GLY A 167 8.32 15.24 -5.90
CA GLY A 167 7.04 14.57 -5.61
C GLY A 167 6.30 14.10 -6.88
N VAL A 168 6.28 14.92 -7.94
CA VAL A 168 5.70 14.52 -9.23
C VAL A 168 6.50 13.39 -9.86
N PHE A 169 7.83 13.43 -9.77
CA PHE A 169 8.69 12.34 -10.23
C PHE A 169 8.38 11.04 -9.51
N GLU A 170 8.24 11.04 -8.19
CA GLU A 170 7.92 9.83 -7.43
C GLU A 170 6.53 9.26 -7.79
N ILE A 171 5.53 10.14 -7.89
CA ILE A 171 4.17 9.78 -8.30
C ILE A 171 4.14 9.19 -9.72
N LEU A 172 5.05 9.57 -10.61
CA LEU A 172 5.12 9.04 -11.98
C LEU A 172 6.03 7.85 -12.13
N LEU A 173 7.16 7.84 -11.42
CA LEU A 173 8.18 6.82 -11.53
C LEU A 173 7.67 5.50 -10.98
N ILE A 174 6.93 5.52 -9.86
CA ILE A 174 6.30 4.33 -9.25
C ILE A 174 5.38 3.61 -10.26
N PRO A 175 4.31 4.22 -10.81
CA PRO A 175 3.44 3.56 -11.78
C PRO A 175 4.17 3.22 -13.08
N LEU A 176 5.17 4.01 -13.49
CA LEU A 176 5.99 3.68 -14.66
C LEU A 176 6.85 2.43 -14.41
N LEU A 177 7.43 2.27 -13.23
CA LEU A 177 8.21 1.09 -12.82
C LEU A 177 7.31 -0.15 -12.75
N VAL A 178 6.12 0.01 -12.16
CA VAL A 178 5.05 -1.01 -12.13
C VAL A 178 4.68 -1.42 -13.55
N LEU A 179 4.49 -0.45 -14.44
CA LEU A 179 4.15 -0.68 -15.83
C LEU A 179 5.27 -1.40 -16.58
N PHE A 180 6.53 -0.99 -16.43
CA PHE A 180 7.65 -1.68 -17.06
C PHE A 180 7.84 -3.09 -16.52
N GLY A 181 7.70 -3.28 -15.20
CA GLY A 181 7.69 -4.60 -14.57
C GLY A 181 6.57 -5.48 -15.12
N ALA A 182 5.38 -4.92 -15.31
CA ALA A 182 4.26 -5.59 -15.92
C ALA A 182 4.53 -5.94 -17.39
N LEU A 183 5.02 -4.99 -18.19
CA LEU A 183 5.33 -5.17 -19.61
C LEU A 183 6.40 -6.25 -19.81
N PHE A 184 7.44 -6.22 -18.98
CA PHE A 184 8.50 -7.22 -18.98
C PHE A 184 7.95 -8.61 -18.63
N ALA A 185 7.06 -8.68 -17.64
CA ALA A 185 6.40 -9.92 -17.26
C ALA A 185 5.51 -10.49 -18.39
N VAL A 186 4.85 -9.62 -19.18
CA VAL A 186 4.05 -10.06 -20.33
C VAL A 186 4.91 -10.42 -21.55
N GLY A 187 5.99 -9.68 -21.79
CA GLY A 187 6.83 -9.82 -22.97
C GLY A 187 7.65 -11.11 -23.02
N LYS A 188 7.98 -11.68 -21.85
CA LYS A 188 8.61 -13.01 -21.76
C LYS A 188 7.54 -14.10 -21.62
N PRO A 189 7.71 -15.27 -22.26
CA PRO A 189 6.75 -16.37 -22.14
C PRO A 189 6.54 -16.73 -20.67
N ASN A 190 5.26 -16.74 -20.27
CA ASN A 190 4.75 -16.86 -18.89
C ASN A 190 5.36 -18.05 -18.10
N GLU A 191 5.89 -19.04 -18.81
CA GLU A 191 6.57 -20.19 -18.22
C GLU A 191 7.86 -19.84 -17.49
N GLN A 192 8.59 -18.81 -17.92
CA GLN A 192 9.87 -18.46 -17.30
C GLN A 192 9.72 -17.74 -15.96
N LEU A 193 8.66 -16.96 -15.75
CA LEU A 193 8.47 -16.17 -14.53
C LEU A 193 7.96 -17.01 -13.35
N LEU A 194 7.10 -17.99 -13.64
CA LEU A 194 6.63 -18.94 -12.62
C LEU A 194 7.71 -19.99 -12.30
N SER A 195 8.66 -20.24 -13.20
CA SER A 195 9.65 -21.30 -13.02
C SER A 195 10.53 -21.16 -11.76
N PRO A 196 11.09 -19.98 -11.38
CA PRO A 196 11.84 -19.84 -10.13
C PRO A 196 10.94 -19.93 -8.89
N ALA A 197 9.74 -19.34 -8.91
CA ALA A 197 8.80 -19.43 -7.78
C ALA A 197 8.35 -20.88 -7.53
N LEU A 198 8.11 -21.64 -8.61
CA LEU A 198 7.74 -23.06 -8.54
C LEU A 198 8.90 -23.97 -8.13
N ARG A 199 10.16 -23.50 -8.10
CA ARG A 199 11.29 -24.29 -7.56
C ARG A 199 11.22 -24.41 -6.05
N ALA A 200 10.69 -23.41 -5.34
CA ALA A 200 10.47 -23.47 -3.90
C ALA A 200 9.33 -24.43 -3.51
N VAL A 201 8.41 -24.72 -4.45
CA VAL A 201 7.27 -25.61 -4.22
C VAL A 201 7.65 -27.07 -4.52
N PRO A 202 7.34 -28.03 -3.62
CA PRO A 202 7.53 -29.45 -3.86
C PRO A 202 6.90 -29.90 -5.18
N ARG A 203 7.61 -30.75 -5.95
CA ARG A 203 7.18 -31.21 -7.30
C ARG A 203 5.73 -31.73 -7.34
N ARG A 204 5.29 -32.43 -6.29
CA ARG A 204 3.94 -33.01 -6.19
C ARG A 204 2.82 -31.95 -6.13
N LEU A 205 3.10 -30.75 -5.63
CA LEU A 205 2.10 -29.68 -5.44
C LEU A 205 2.06 -28.65 -6.59
N ARG A 206 3.05 -28.68 -7.50
CA ARG A 206 3.14 -27.73 -8.62
C ARG A 206 1.87 -27.62 -9.50
N PRO A 207 1.21 -28.72 -9.91
CA PRO A 207 -0.02 -28.60 -10.72
C PRO A 207 -1.17 -27.95 -9.95
N ALA A 208 -1.31 -28.23 -8.65
CA ALA A 208 -2.31 -27.58 -7.80
C ALA A 208 -2.05 -26.07 -7.68
N VAL A 209 -0.80 -25.67 -7.44
CA VAL A 209 -0.40 -24.26 -7.37
C VAL A 209 -0.64 -23.54 -8.71
N ARG A 210 -0.32 -24.17 -9.84
CA ARG A 210 -0.59 -23.59 -11.17
C ARG A 210 -2.09 -23.32 -11.37
N ARG A 211 -2.95 -24.28 -10.99
CA ARG A 211 -4.41 -24.11 -11.07
C ARG A 211 -4.91 -22.98 -10.17
N ILE A 212 -4.36 -22.82 -8.97
CA ILE A 212 -4.69 -21.70 -8.08
C ILE A 212 -4.33 -20.35 -8.73
N PHE A 213 -3.13 -20.23 -9.33
CA PHE A 213 -2.73 -18.99 -10.02
C PHE A 213 -3.64 -18.66 -11.22
N GLU A 214 -4.08 -19.67 -11.98
CA GLU A 214 -5.04 -19.47 -13.08
C GLU A 214 -6.38 -18.95 -12.57
N LEU A 215 -6.92 -19.55 -11.51
CA LEU A 215 -8.17 -19.10 -10.88
C LEU A 215 -8.06 -17.68 -10.29
N LEU A 216 -6.93 -17.39 -9.64
CA LEU A 216 -6.63 -16.03 -9.14
C LEU A 216 -6.60 -15.03 -10.29
N GLY A 217 -5.97 -15.37 -11.41
CA GLY A 217 -5.89 -14.49 -12.58
C GLY A 217 -7.28 -14.11 -13.11
N VAL A 218 -8.19 -15.07 -13.26
CA VAL A 218 -9.57 -14.81 -13.69
C VAL A 218 -10.32 -13.91 -12.68
N ARG A 219 -10.18 -14.19 -11.39
CA ARG A 219 -10.84 -13.42 -10.33
C ARG A 219 -10.32 -11.99 -10.24
N ILE A 220 -9.00 -11.79 -10.37
CA ILE A 220 -8.36 -10.48 -10.41
C ILE A 220 -8.88 -9.65 -11.58
N ILE A 221 -8.99 -10.25 -12.77
CA ILE A 221 -9.54 -9.57 -13.95
C ILE A 221 -11.00 -9.15 -13.71
N GLY A 222 -11.80 -10.01 -13.09
CA GLY A 222 -13.18 -9.69 -12.71
C GLY A 222 -13.25 -8.52 -11.72
N TRP A 223 -12.47 -8.58 -10.64
CA TRP A 223 -12.40 -7.52 -9.63
C TRP A 223 -11.98 -6.18 -10.24
N MET A 224 -10.92 -6.17 -11.06
CA MET A 224 -10.41 -4.94 -11.66
C MET A 224 -11.42 -4.31 -12.63
N LYS A 225 -12.16 -5.10 -13.41
CA LYS A 225 -13.29 -4.59 -14.20
C LYS A 225 -14.34 -3.92 -13.32
N GLY A 226 -14.70 -4.55 -12.20
CA GLY A 226 -15.63 -3.99 -11.23
C GLY A 226 -15.14 -2.67 -10.64
N THR A 227 -13.87 -2.61 -10.22
CA THR A 227 -13.25 -1.37 -9.69
C THR A 227 -13.23 -0.26 -10.73
N LEU A 228 -12.93 -0.58 -12.00
CA LEU A 228 -12.90 0.42 -13.07
C LEU A 228 -14.29 1.00 -13.36
N ILE A 229 -15.31 0.14 -13.39
CA ILE A 229 -16.72 0.58 -13.51
C ILE A 229 -17.10 1.43 -12.28
N GLY A 230 -16.73 0.99 -11.08
CA GLY A 230 -16.98 1.74 -9.84
C GLY A 230 -16.34 3.12 -9.85
N MET A 231 -15.06 3.23 -10.24
CA MET A 231 -14.37 4.51 -10.37
C MET A 231 -14.98 5.40 -11.45
N ALA A 232 -15.45 4.84 -12.57
CA ALA A 232 -16.15 5.59 -13.60
C ALA A 232 -17.51 6.13 -13.08
N CYS A 233 -18.26 5.33 -12.32
CA CYS A 233 -19.50 5.78 -11.69
C CYS A 233 -19.25 6.89 -10.66
N VAL A 234 -18.26 6.71 -9.77
CA VAL A 234 -17.89 7.73 -8.77
C VAL A 234 -17.43 9.01 -9.45
N GLY A 235 -16.51 8.92 -10.43
CA GLY A 235 -16.03 10.07 -11.17
C GLY A 235 -17.14 10.79 -11.93
N GLY A 236 -18.05 10.05 -12.57
CA GLY A 236 -19.21 10.61 -13.26
C GLY A 236 -20.17 11.33 -12.30
N LEU A 237 -20.44 10.74 -11.14
CA LEU A 237 -21.29 11.35 -10.12
C LEU A 237 -20.65 12.61 -9.51
N THR A 238 -19.34 12.56 -9.22
CA THR A 238 -18.58 13.71 -8.74
C THR A 238 -18.60 14.84 -9.77
N TYR A 239 -18.38 14.52 -11.05
CA TYR A 239 -18.47 15.51 -12.13
C TYR A 239 -19.86 16.14 -12.22
N LEU A 240 -20.93 15.33 -12.14
CA LEU A 240 -22.31 15.81 -12.14
C LEU A 240 -22.57 16.76 -10.97
N PHE A 241 -22.10 16.39 -9.77
CA PHE A 241 -22.30 17.16 -8.56
C PHE A 241 -21.54 18.49 -8.58
N LEU A 242 -20.29 18.50 -9.05
CA LEU A 242 -19.50 19.72 -9.23
C LEU A 242 -20.16 20.67 -10.25
N THR A 243 -20.63 20.10 -11.36
CA THR A 243 -21.35 20.87 -12.38
C THR A 243 -22.63 21.48 -11.81
N LEU A 244 -23.37 20.74 -10.98
CA LEU A 244 -24.62 21.22 -10.36
C LEU A 244 -24.38 22.37 -9.36
N ILE A 245 -23.25 22.36 -8.65
CA ILE A 245 -22.86 23.44 -7.72
C ILE A 245 -22.31 24.66 -8.49
N GLY A 246 -22.12 24.56 -9.80
CA GLY A 246 -21.56 25.64 -10.62
C GLY A 246 -20.05 25.79 -10.42
N VAL A 247 -19.36 24.73 -9.99
CA VAL A 247 -17.91 24.66 -9.98
C VAL A 247 -17.47 24.07 -11.32
N PRO A 248 -16.93 24.88 -12.26
CA PRO A 248 -16.40 24.38 -13.53
C PRO A 248 -15.12 23.57 -13.35
#